data_AF-A0A947RLE2-F1
#
_entry.id   AF-A0A947RLE2-F1
#
_cell.length_a   1.000
_cell.length_b   1.000
_cell.length_c   1.000
_cell.angle_alpha   90.00
_cell.angle_beta   90.00
_cell.angle_gamma   90.00
#
_symmetry.space_group_name_H-M   'P 1'
#
loop_
_entity.id
_entity.type
_entity.pdbx_description
1 polymer ?
#
loop_
_entity_poly.entity_id
_entity_poly.type
_entity_poly.pdbx_seq_one_letter_code
_entity_poly.pdbx_strand_id
1 'polypeptide(L)'
;MLYLIHGNDTQKARGKLKSLLDLLFVKKPNASFFKLDSDNFNEGKIDELLYSQGLFEQKYIVQLDSLFENKDYSKFLEGKLEDFKKSDHIFIVLEDKINKPVLKKIEKNADKIQEFILKNESTGRSFTTRNGDFNINDFNIFDVATCFGNRNKKDLWVLYQKTKVRNIPTEEVSGILFWQLKVMFQSLNSKNADEAGLKPFVFNKAKLFLKKYSEQELVKISSDLVGIYHNARRGLCDFDLSLEKLILEL
;
A
#
# COMPACT_ATOMS: atom_id res chain seq x y z
N MET A 1 28.17 -7.37 12.45
CA MET A 1 26.91 -6.99 13.16
C MET A 1 25.88 -6.50 12.14
N LEU A 2 24.64 -6.99 12.20
CA LEU A 2 23.58 -6.67 11.24
C LEU A 2 22.30 -6.18 11.93
N TYR A 3 21.90 -4.95 11.63
CA TYR A 3 20.65 -4.32 12.07
C TYR A 3 19.67 -4.24 10.90
N LEU A 4 18.42 -4.66 11.11
CA LEU A 4 17.34 -4.46 10.17
C LEU A 4 16.31 -3.48 10.76
N ILE A 5 16.06 -2.40 10.05
CA ILE A 5 14.97 -1.46 10.32
C ILE A 5 14.03 -1.58 9.13
N HIS A 6 12.80 -2.04 9.36
CA HIS A 6 11.83 -2.14 8.27
C HIS A 6 10.43 -1.68 8.65
N GLY A 7 9.63 -1.32 7.64
CA GLY A 7 8.20 -1.11 7.80
C GLY A 7 7.64 0.13 7.10
N ASN A 8 6.32 0.19 7.04
CA ASN A 8 5.60 1.20 6.27
C ASN A 8 5.64 2.62 6.89
N ASP A 9 6.06 2.76 8.16
CA ASP A 9 6.26 4.07 8.80
C ASP A 9 7.63 4.65 8.47
N THR A 10 7.76 5.17 7.24
CA THR A 10 9.04 5.70 6.72
C THR A 10 9.62 6.80 7.61
N GLN A 11 8.78 7.64 8.23
CA GLN A 11 9.24 8.72 9.11
C GLN A 11 9.83 8.18 10.41
N LYS A 12 9.15 7.24 11.09
CA LYS A 12 9.69 6.65 12.32
C LYS A 12 10.88 5.74 12.04
N ALA A 13 10.85 4.97 10.96
CA ALA A 13 11.96 4.11 10.55
C ALA A 13 13.22 4.93 10.29
N ARG A 14 13.13 6.00 9.48
CA ARG A 14 14.26 6.91 9.21
C ARG A 14 14.68 7.70 10.45
N GLY A 15 13.73 8.14 11.27
CA GLY A 15 14.02 8.78 12.55
C GLY A 15 14.85 7.86 13.46
N LYS A 16 14.49 6.57 13.51
CA LYS A 16 15.24 5.57 14.29
C LYS A 16 16.61 5.29 13.71
N LEU A 17 16.73 5.15 12.39
CA LEU A 17 18.01 5.01 11.71
C LEU A 17 18.94 6.18 12.07
N LYS A 18 18.44 7.42 11.99
CA LYS A 18 19.22 8.60 12.36
C LYS A 18 19.69 8.54 13.81
N SER A 19 18.79 8.25 14.75
CA SER A 19 19.19 8.11 16.16
C SER A 19 20.19 6.98 16.40
N LEU A 20 20.11 5.89 15.63
CA LEU A 20 21.09 4.79 15.70
C LEU A 20 22.46 5.25 15.18
N LEU A 21 22.50 5.93 14.03
CA LEU A 21 23.72 6.48 13.45
C LEU A 21 24.37 7.52 14.36
N ASP A 22 23.59 8.46 14.93
CA ASP A 22 24.09 9.46 15.86
C ASP A 22 24.77 8.81 17.08
N LEU A 23 24.17 7.77 17.65
CA LEU A 23 24.77 7.00 18.76
C LEU A 23 26.05 6.27 18.33
N LEU A 24 26.10 5.73 17.11
CA LEU A 24 27.27 5.04 16.59
C LEU A 24 28.42 6.01 16.32
N PHE A 25 28.15 7.20 15.78
CA PHE A 25 29.16 8.23 15.57
C PHE A 25 29.73 8.78 16.88
N VAL A 26 28.91 8.91 17.93
CA VAL A 26 29.43 9.29 19.26
C VAL A 26 30.33 8.20 19.84
N LYS A 27 29.96 6.92 19.69
CA LYS A 27 30.77 5.81 20.20
C LYS A 27 32.01 5.53 19.37
N LYS A 28 31.97 5.84 18.07
CA LYS A 28 33.02 5.57 17.09
C LYS A 28 33.17 6.76 16.13
N PRO A 29 33.73 7.88 16.59
CA PRO A 29 33.83 9.10 15.79
C PRO A 29 34.74 8.96 14.57
N ASN A 30 35.69 8.00 14.60
CA ASN A 30 36.67 7.78 13.54
C ASN A 30 36.26 6.65 12.56
N ALA A 31 35.09 6.05 12.73
CA ALA A 31 34.61 4.99 11.83
C ALA A 31 34.19 5.56 10.47
N SER A 32 34.66 4.94 9.38
CA SER A 32 34.20 5.32 8.04
C SER A 32 32.74 4.92 7.84
N PHE A 33 31.96 5.84 7.30
CA PHE A 33 30.54 5.65 6.99
C PHE A 33 30.32 5.53 5.49
N PHE A 34 29.62 4.47 5.08
CA PHE A 34 29.25 4.23 3.70
C PHE A 34 27.75 4.06 3.59
N LYS A 35 27.12 4.84 2.71
CA LYS A 35 25.70 4.66 2.36
C LYS A 35 25.60 4.07 0.96
N LEU A 36 24.92 2.93 0.85
CA LEU A 36 24.58 2.30 -0.41
C LEU A 36 23.07 2.34 -0.63
N ASP A 37 22.67 2.79 -1.81
CA ASP A 37 21.30 2.85 -2.30
C ASP A 37 21.22 2.29 -3.73
N SER A 38 20.03 2.23 -4.31
CA SER A 38 19.81 1.69 -5.66
C SER A 38 20.69 2.33 -6.73
N ASP A 39 21.08 3.59 -6.54
CA ASP A 39 21.73 4.40 -7.56
C ASP A 39 23.26 4.22 -7.54
N ASN A 40 23.82 3.91 -6.36
CA ASN A 40 25.26 3.78 -6.19
C ASN A 40 25.73 2.34 -5.87
N PHE A 41 24.80 1.40 -5.77
CA PHE A 41 25.06 0.00 -5.47
C PHE A 41 25.80 -0.72 -6.60
N ASN A 42 26.78 -1.54 -6.21
CA ASN A 42 27.46 -2.50 -7.07
C ASN A 42 27.90 -3.67 -6.18
N GLU A 43 27.76 -4.91 -6.68
CA GLU A 43 28.20 -6.14 -6.02
C GLU A 43 29.64 -6.05 -5.54
N GLY A 44 30.54 -5.50 -6.37
CA GLY A 44 31.95 -5.34 -6.02
C GLY A 44 32.20 -4.42 -4.82
N LYS A 45 31.34 -3.41 -4.61
CA LYS A 45 31.45 -2.51 -3.44
C LYS A 45 31.08 -3.22 -2.15
N ILE A 46 30.12 -4.16 -2.19
CA ILE A 46 29.76 -4.94 -1.01
C ILE A 46 30.89 -5.88 -0.62
N ASP A 47 31.49 -6.56 -1.60
CA ASP A 47 32.64 -7.42 -1.34
C ASP A 47 33.83 -6.61 -0.81
N GLU A 48 34.09 -5.42 -1.37
CA GLU A 48 35.11 -4.51 -0.84
C GLU A 48 34.80 -4.15 0.63
N LEU A 49 33.60 -3.67 0.94
CA LEU A 49 33.22 -3.25 2.29
C LEU A 49 33.12 -4.41 3.29
N LEU A 50 33.00 -5.65 2.83
CA LEU A 50 32.98 -6.85 3.68
C LEU A 50 34.36 -7.25 4.19
N TYR A 51 35.38 -7.12 3.33
CA TYR A 51 36.72 -7.63 3.58
C TYR A 51 37.77 -6.53 3.80
N SER A 52 37.49 -5.28 3.44
CA SER A 52 38.38 -4.16 3.71
C SER A 52 38.27 -3.68 5.15
N GLN A 53 39.29 -2.97 5.63
CA GLN A 53 39.31 -2.40 6.96
C GLN A 53 39.93 -1.00 6.93
N GLY A 54 39.43 -0.11 7.78
CA GLY A 54 39.94 1.25 7.85
C GLY A 54 41.33 1.30 8.48
N LEU A 55 42.18 2.19 7.98
CA LEU A 55 43.53 2.39 8.49
C LEU A 55 43.55 2.94 9.92
N PHE A 56 42.54 3.74 10.29
CA PHE A 56 42.43 4.43 11.58
C PHE A 56 41.39 3.81 12.52
N GLU A 57 40.35 3.19 11.97
CA GLU A 57 39.32 2.45 12.71
C GLU A 57 39.00 1.21 11.88
N GLN A 58 39.17 0.03 12.46
CA GLN A 58 39.02 -1.23 11.73
C GLN A 58 37.56 -1.54 11.35
N LYS A 59 36.59 -0.85 11.95
CA LYS A 59 35.16 -1.15 11.81
C LYS A 59 34.45 -0.07 10.99
N TYR A 60 33.81 -0.49 9.90
CA TYR A 60 32.94 0.37 9.11
C TYR A 60 31.50 0.41 9.62
N ILE A 61 30.83 1.50 9.32
CA ILE A 61 29.38 1.64 9.44
C ILE A 61 28.83 1.71 8.02
N VAL A 62 28.08 0.68 7.61
CA VAL A 62 27.52 0.56 6.26
C VAL A 62 26.00 0.61 6.34
N GLN A 63 25.39 1.61 5.72
CA GLN A 63 23.95 1.73 5.54
C GLN A 63 23.56 1.16 4.17
N LEU A 64 22.61 0.23 4.16
CA LEU A 64 21.98 -0.35 2.97
C LEU A 64 20.53 0.17 2.91
N ASP A 65 20.20 0.98 1.91
CA ASP A 65 18.93 1.69 1.79
C ASP A 65 18.14 1.17 0.58
N SER A 66 17.00 0.49 0.85
CA SER A 66 16.05 0.02 -0.16
C SER A 66 16.64 -0.91 -1.25
N LEU A 67 17.62 -1.75 -0.88
CA LEU A 67 18.31 -2.66 -1.80
C LEU A 67 17.61 -4.00 -1.98
N PHE A 68 16.75 -4.41 -1.04
CA PHE A 68 15.98 -5.66 -1.12
C PHE A 68 14.70 -5.53 -1.96
N GLU A 69 14.37 -4.33 -2.45
CA GLU A 69 13.28 -4.12 -3.42
C GLU A 69 13.61 -4.72 -4.79
N ASN A 70 14.88 -4.61 -5.23
CA ASN A 70 15.33 -5.17 -6.50
C ASN A 70 15.67 -6.66 -6.34
N LYS A 71 15.06 -7.51 -7.18
CA LYS A 71 15.23 -8.97 -7.13
C LYS A 71 16.68 -9.42 -7.34
N ASP A 72 17.44 -8.71 -8.17
CA ASP A 72 18.82 -9.11 -8.49
C ASP A 72 19.75 -8.80 -7.32
N TYR A 73 19.66 -7.58 -6.77
CA TYR A 73 20.42 -7.17 -5.58
C TYR A 73 20.05 -7.99 -4.35
N SER A 74 18.75 -8.30 -4.16
CA SER A 74 18.26 -9.14 -3.06
C SER A 74 18.90 -10.53 -3.09
N LYS A 75 19.01 -11.16 -4.26
CA LYS A 75 19.64 -12.49 -4.37
C LYS A 75 21.12 -12.47 -3.99
N PHE A 76 21.84 -11.45 -4.45
CA PHE A 76 23.25 -11.28 -4.14
C PHE A 76 23.45 -11.04 -2.63
N LEU A 77 22.72 -10.10 -2.05
CA LEU A 77 22.79 -9.77 -0.62
C LEU A 77 22.37 -10.94 0.26
N GLU A 78 21.35 -11.71 -0.14
CA GLU A 78 20.93 -12.94 0.55
C GLU A 78 22.06 -13.98 0.62
N GLY A 79 22.89 -14.09 -0.41
CA GLY A 79 24.05 -14.98 -0.44
C GLY A 79 25.17 -14.56 0.52
N LYS A 80 25.23 -13.27 0.89
CA LYS A 80 26.29 -12.67 1.72
C LYS A 80 25.87 -12.41 3.18
N LEU A 81 24.64 -12.77 3.57
CA LEU A 81 24.13 -12.56 4.93
C LEU A 81 24.98 -13.24 6.01
N GLU A 82 25.53 -14.43 5.72
CA GLU A 82 26.44 -15.12 6.65
C GLU A 82 27.77 -14.38 6.82
N ASP A 83 28.26 -13.76 5.75
CA ASP A 83 29.50 -12.98 5.76
C ASP A 83 29.32 -11.65 6.52
N PHE A 84 28.15 -11.00 6.41
CA PHE A 84 27.81 -9.83 7.23
C PHE A 84 27.79 -10.14 8.74
N LYS A 85 27.42 -11.37 9.10
CA LYS A 85 27.41 -11.83 10.50
C LYS A 85 28.83 -12.10 11.01
N LYS A 86 29.68 -12.70 10.18
CA LYS A 86 31.09 -12.96 10.51
C LYS A 86 31.93 -11.68 10.57
N SER A 87 31.54 -10.66 9.80
CA SER A 87 32.25 -9.38 9.76
C SER A 87 32.07 -8.57 11.05
N ASP A 88 33.17 -7.95 11.48
CA ASP A 88 33.23 -7.02 12.61
C ASP A 88 32.60 -5.64 12.30
N HIS A 89 32.20 -5.39 11.06
CA HIS A 89 31.55 -4.16 10.62
C HIS A 89 30.09 -4.08 11.06
N ILE A 90 29.54 -2.87 11.03
CA ILE A 90 28.15 -2.60 11.41
C ILE A 90 27.36 -2.34 10.13
N PHE A 91 26.53 -3.30 9.75
CA PHE A 91 25.60 -3.20 8.64
C PHE A 91 24.21 -2.80 9.15
N ILE A 92 23.62 -1.77 8.56
CA ILE A 92 22.28 -1.29 8.88
C ILE A 92 21.45 -1.31 7.61
N VAL A 93 20.46 -2.18 7.55
CA VAL A 93 19.51 -2.31 6.46
C VAL A 93 18.26 -1.50 6.78
N LEU A 94 17.89 -0.57 5.90
CA LEU A 94 16.64 0.17 5.94
C LEU A 94 15.77 -0.25 4.75
N GLU A 95 14.58 -0.78 5.04
CA GLU A 95 13.64 -1.25 4.01
C GLU A 95 12.20 -0.84 4.33
N ASP A 96 11.45 -0.34 3.35
CA ASP A 96 10.04 -0.03 3.58
C ASP A 96 9.22 -1.34 3.66
N LYS A 97 9.33 -2.16 2.62
CA LYS A 97 8.65 -3.46 2.53
C LYS A 97 9.62 -4.56 2.16
N ILE A 98 9.59 -5.61 2.96
CA ILE A 98 10.44 -6.79 2.74
C ILE A 98 9.59 -8.04 2.55
N ASN A 99 10.00 -8.85 1.59
CA ASN A 99 9.34 -10.13 1.31
C ASN A 99 9.52 -11.10 2.49
N LYS A 100 8.43 -11.78 2.89
CA LYS A 100 8.45 -12.80 3.97
C LYS A 100 9.59 -13.83 3.88
N PRO A 101 9.93 -14.42 2.71
CA PRO A 101 11.06 -15.36 2.63
C PRO A 101 12.41 -14.70 2.91
N VAL A 102 12.60 -13.46 2.46
CA VAL A 102 13.84 -12.68 2.65
C VAL A 102 13.97 -12.27 4.12
N LEU A 103 12.88 -11.79 4.73
CA LEU A 103 12.82 -11.45 6.15
C LEU A 103 13.28 -12.62 7.03
N LYS A 104 12.78 -13.84 6.78
CA LYS A 104 13.19 -15.04 7.52
C LYS A 104 14.67 -15.38 7.38
N LYS A 105 15.30 -15.03 6.26
CA LYS A 105 16.75 -15.23 6.06
C LYS A 105 17.56 -14.18 6.81
N ILE A 106 17.10 -12.93 6.80
CA ILE A 106 17.73 -11.85 7.57
C ILE A 106 17.56 -12.10 9.08
N GLU A 107 16.39 -12.54 9.54
CA GLU A 107 16.12 -12.90 10.95
C GLU A 107 17.11 -13.92 11.53
N LYS A 108 17.61 -14.86 10.73
CA LYS A 108 18.61 -15.84 11.19
C LYS A 108 19.99 -15.23 11.40
N ASN A 109 20.30 -14.14 10.72
CA ASN A 109 21.63 -13.54 10.66
C ASN A 109 21.72 -12.15 11.31
N ALA A 110 20.59 -11.48 11.52
CA ALA A 110 20.51 -10.16 12.11
C ALA A 110 20.60 -10.21 13.64
N ASP A 111 21.36 -9.28 14.21
CA ASP A 111 21.49 -9.09 15.65
C ASP A 111 20.26 -8.40 16.24
N LYS A 112 19.63 -7.50 15.46
CA LYS A 112 18.47 -6.75 15.92
C LYS A 112 17.56 -6.35 14.76
N ILE A 113 16.27 -6.57 14.96
CA ILE A 113 15.22 -6.25 14.00
C ILE A 113 14.25 -5.28 14.67
N GLN A 114 13.92 -4.20 13.96
CA GLN A 114 12.96 -3.20 14.41
C GLN A 114 11.94 -2.95 13.30
N GLU A 115 10.71 -3.37 13.57
CA GLU A 115 9.58 -3.16 12.68
C GLU A 115 8.82 -1.88 13.07
N PHE A 116 8.60 -1.00 12.10
CA PHE A 116 7.87 0.26 12.25
C PHE A 116 6.64 0.26 11.34
N ILE A 117 5.51 -0.14 11.92
CA ILE A 117 4.21 -0.10 11.23
C ILE A 117 3.49 1.20 11.62
N LEU A 118 2.95 1.90 10.61
CA LEU A 118 2.01 2.99 10.84
C LEU A 118 0.76 2.41 11.52
N LYS A 119 0.54 2.74 12.81
CA LYS A 119 -0.69 2.38 13.54
C LYS A 119 -1.96 2.97 12.90
N ASN A 120 -1.80 3.92 11.99
CA ASN A 120 -2.85 4.52 11.16
C ASN A 120 -2.68 4.17 9.69
N GLU A 121 -2.33 2.92 9.39
CA GLU A 121 -3.06 2.29 8.31
C GLU A 121 -4.52 2.13 8.80
N SER A 122 -5.38 3.14 8.61
CA SER A 122 -6.31 3.04 7.47
C SER A 122 -5.56 2.46 6.29
N THR A 123 -5.36 1.16 6.39
CA THR A 123 -4.97 0.23 5.37
C THR A 123 -5.54 0.77 4.07
N GLY A 124 -4.66 1.15 3.16
CA GLY A 124 -5.09 1.32 1.78
C GLY A 124 -5.89 0.07 1.43
N ARG A 125 -7.21 0.23 1.26
CA ARG A 125 -8.11 -0.85 0.87
C ARG A 125 -8.03 -2.11 1.77
N SER A 126 -8.26 -2.03 3.10
CA SER A 126 -8.57 -3.26 3.83
C SER A 126 -9.96 -3.78 3.46
N PHE A 127 -9.99 -4.86 2.69
CA PHE A 127 -11.14 -5.75 2.52
C PHE A 127 -11.38 -6.60 3.77
N THR A 128 -11.45 -6.01 4.96
CA THR A 128 -11.86 -6.74 6.17
C THR A 128 -13.27 -6.34 6.55
N THR A 129 -14.25 -7.09 6.05
CA THR A 129 -15.49 -7.29 6.80
C THR A 129 -15.13 -8.03 8.08
N ARG A 130 -14.98 -7.31 9.20
CA ARG A 130 -14.99 -7.97 10.51
C ARG A 130 -16.45 -8.34 10.79
N ASN A 131 -16.75 -9.63 10.76
CA ASN A 131 -18.04 -10.21 11.19
C ASN A 131 -19.32 -9.69 10.52
N GLY A 132 -19.24 -9.00 9.37
CA GLY A 132 -20.43 -8.51 8.66
C GLY A 132 -21.08 -7.26 9.28
N ASP A 133 -20.49 -6.69 10.33
CA ASP A 133 -20.97 -5.47 10.96
C ASP A 133 -20.21 -4.23 10.47
N PHE A 134 -20.95 -3.14 10.23
CA PHE A 134 -20.42 -1.84 9.86
C PHE A 134 -19.66 -1.22 11.04
N ASN A 135 -18.33 -1.24 11.04
CA ASN A 135 -17.55 -0.48 12.01
C ASN A 135 -17.43 0.97 11.55
N ILE A 136 -18.04 1.89 12.30
CA ILE A 136 -18.09 3.31 11.97
C ILE A 136 -16.70 4.00 11.97
N ASN A 137 -15.71 3.39 12.61
CA ASN A 137 -14.35 3.90 12.75
C ASN A 137 -13.39 3.45 11.64
N ASP A 138 -13.67 2.33 10.96
CA ASP A 138 -12.87 1.81 9.85
C ASP A 138 -13.54 2.18 8.53
N PHE A 139 -13.33 3.40 8.03
CA PHE A 139 -13.92 3.80 6.75
C PHE A 139 -13.23 3.10 5.59
N ASN A 140 -13.97 2.26 4.88
CA ASN A 140 -13.54 1.67 3.63
C ASN A 140 -14.32 2.30 2.47
N ILE A 141 -13.59 2.86 1.50
CA ILE A 141 -14.21 3.46 0.31
C ILE A 141 -15.04 2.44 -0.51
N PHE A 142 -14.74 1.14 -0.42
CA PHE A 142 -15.54 0.08 -1.05
C PHE A 142 -16.89 -0.18 -0.35
N ASP A 143 -17.11 0.38 0.84
CA ASP A 143 -18.43 0.37 1.47
C ASP A 143 -19.39 1.24 0.66
N VAL A 144 -18.90 2.30 0.00
CA VAL A 144 -19.69 3.09 -0.96
C VAL A 144 -20.22 2.19 -2.08
N ALA A 145 -19.35 1.38 -2.70
CA ALA A 145 -19.75 0.42 -3.73
C ALA A 145 -20.75 -0.62 -3.19
N THR A 146 -20.56 -1.09 -1.95
CA THR A 146 -21.46 -2.07 -1.33
C THR A 146 -22.83 -1.47 -1.01
N CYS A 147 -22.91 -0.25 -0.48
CA CYS A 147 -24.16 0.46 -0.22
C CYS A 147 -24.88 0.81 -1.53
N PHE A 148 -24.13 1.22 -2.55
CA PHE A 148 -24.63 1.43 -3.91
C PHE A 148 -25.25 0.15 -4.47
N GLY A 149 -24.52 -0.97 -4.50
CA GLY A 149 -25.07 -2.25 -4.99
C GLY A 149 -26.26 -2.76 -4.15
N ASN A 150 -26.28 -2.47 -2.86
CA ASN A 150 -27.41 -2.82 -1.99
C ASN A 150 -28.63 -1.90 -2.11
N ARG A 151 -28.55 -0.83 -2.90
CA ARG A 151 -29.57 0.22 -3.02
C ARG A 151 -29.92 0.85 -1.66
N ASN A 152 -28.92 0.96 -0.79
CA ASN A 152 -29.08 1.59 0.52
C ASN A 152 -28.74 3.08 0.41
N LYS A 153 -29.70 3.87 -0.07
CA LYS A 153 -29.55 5.31 -0.31
C LYS A 153 -29.09 6.08 0.93
N LYS A 154 -29.66 5.78 2.11
CA LYS A 154 -29.33 6.47 3.36
C LYS A 154 -27.86 6.27 3.72
N ASP A 155 -27.41 5.02 3.76
CA ASP A 155 -26.03 4.71 4.13
C ASP A 155 -25.05 5.15 3.05
N LEU A 156 -25.44 5.07 1.78
CA LEU A 156 -24.64 5.58 0.66
C LEU A 156 -24.39 7.09 0.79
N TRP A 157 -25.43 7.87 1.10
CA TRP A 157 -25.31 9.31 1.29
C TRP A 157 -24.46 9.66 2.53
N VAL A 158 -24.67 8.96 3.66
CA VAL A 158 -23.84 9.15 4.86
C VAL A 158 -22.37 8.84 4.58
N LEU A 159 -22.09 7.76 3.84
CA LEU A 159 -20.73 7.43 3.41
C LEU A 159 -20.16 8.47 2.47
N TYR A 160 -20.95 8.99 1.54
CA TYR A 160 -20.54 10.07 0.65
C TYR A 160 -20.11 11.31 1.45
N GLN A 161 -20.91 11.77 2.42
CA GLN A 161 -20.54 12.89 3.27
C GLN A 161 -19.26 12.62 4.09
N LYS A 162 -19.09 11.37 4.57
CA LYS A 162 -17.85 10.94 5.23
C LYS A 162 -16.62 10.97 4.31
N THR A 163 -16.79 10.77 3.00
CA THR A 163 -15.69 10.91 2.02
C THR A 163 -15.22 12.36 1.95
N LYS A 164 -16.15 13.31 2.01
CA LYS A 164 -15.87 14.75 1.98
C LYS A 164 -15.10 15.22 3.21
N VAL A 165 -15.53 14.80 4.39
CA VAL A 165 -14.83 15.10 5.66
C VAL A 165 -13.38 14.59 5.64
N ARG A 166 -13.11 13.50 4.90
CA ARG A 166 -11.77 12.93 4.74
C ARG A 166 -10.97 13.51 3.56
N ASN A 167 -11.46 14.54 2.89
CA ASN A 167 -10.87 15.14 1.69
C ASN A 167 -10.59 14.11 0.58
N ILE A 168 -11.42 13.07 0.47
CA ILE A 168 -11.34 12.12 -0.64
C ILE A 168 -11.91 12.81 -1.89
N PRO A 169 -11.16 12.88 -3.00
CA PRO A 169 -11.64 13.49 -4.23
C PRO A 169 -12.89 12.79 -4.77
N THR A 170 -13.79 13.57 -5.33
CA THR A 170 -15.07 13.09 -5.89
C THR A 170 -14.86 12.17 -7.07
N GLU A 171 -13.78 12.37 -7.82
CA GLU A 171 -13.31 11.49 -8.87
C GLU A 171 -13.07 10.07 -8.37
N GLU A 172 -12.53 9.91 -7.16
CA GLU A 172 -12.27 8.58 -6.58
C GLU A 172 -13.59 7.90 -6.24
N VAL A 173 -14.52 8.61 -5.61
CA VAL A 173 -15.87 8.09 -5.29
C VAL A 173 -16.62 7.72 -6.57
N SER A 174 -16.65 8.61 -7.56
CA SER A 174 -17.28 8.40 -8.86
C SER A 174 -16.66 7.20 -9.59
N GLY A 175 -15.33 7.07 -9.56
CA GLY A 175 -14.61 5.94 -10.12
C GLY A 175 -14.99 4.60 -9.48
N ILE A 176 -15.24 4.59 -8.16
CA ILE A 176 -15.67 3.38 -7.43
C ILE A 176 -17.12 3.00 -7.75
N LEU A 177 -18.01 3.99 -7.84
CA LEU A 177 -19.39 3.77 -8.28
C LEU A 177 -19.42 3.23 -9.72
N PHE A 178 -18.61 3.81 -10.60
CA PHE A 178 -18.50 3.37 -11.99
C PHE A 178 -17.93 1.94 -12.08
N TRP A 179 -16.89 1.63 -11.31
CA TRP A 179 -16.35 0.27 -11.22
C TRP A 179 -17.41 -0.72 -10.76
N GLN A 180 -18.19 -0.39 -9.73
CA GLN A 180 -19.26 -1.25 -9.22
C GLN A 180 -20.36 -1.48 -10.27
N LEU A 181 -20.74 -0.45 -11.04
CA LEU A 181 -21.65 -0.58 -12.19
C LEU A 181 -21.08 -1.52 -13.25
N LYS A 182 -19.80 -1.36 -13.63
CA LYS A 182 -19.15 -2.26 -14.60
C LYS A 182 -19.17 -3.71 -14.14
N VAL A 183 -18.89 -3.95 -12.86
CA VAL A 183 -18.97 -5.28 -12.24
C VAL A 183 -20.39 -5.84 -12.34
N MET A 184 -21.42 -5.03 -12.04
CA MET A 184 -22.81 -5.44 -12.18
C MET A 184 -23.19 -5.76 -13.63
N PHE A 185 -22.78 -4.95 -14.60
CA PHE A 185 -23.01 -5.23 -16.03
C PHE A 185 -22.29 -6.49 -16.52
N GLN A 186 -21.03 -6.69 -16.15
CA GLN A 186 -20.29 -7.90 -16.50
C GLN A 186 -20.98 -9.13 -15.91
N SER A 187 -21.43 -9.04 -14.65
CA SER A 187 -22.21 -10.09 -14.03
C SER A 187 -23.58 -10.28 -14.67
N LEU A 188 -24.23 -9.24 -15.22
CA LEU A 188 -25.51 -9.38 -15.90
C LEU A 188 -25.36 -10.19 -17.20
N ASN A 189 -24.33 -9.86 -17.98
CA ASN A 189 -24.09 -10.41 -19.32
C ASN A 189 -23.35 -11.76 -19.35
N SER A 190 -22.86 -12.24 -18.20
CA SER A 190 -22.09 -13.48 -18.12
C SER A 190 -22.82 -14.56 -17.31
N LYS A 191 -22.57 -15.82 -17.66
CA LYS A 191 -23.14 -16.99 -16.98
C LYS A 191 -22.33 -17.38 -15.74
N ASN A 192 -21.01 -17.26 -15.81
CA ASN A 192 -20.11 -17.61 -14.71
C ASN A 192 -19.04 -16.53 -14.45
N ALA A 193 -18.31 -16.69 -13.34
CA ALA A 193 -17.31 -15.72 -12.90
C ALA A 193 -16.10 -15.64 -13.85
N ASP A 194 -15.70 -16.77 -14.44
CA ASP A 194 -14.55 -16.84 -15.34
C ASP A 194 -14.81 -16.12 -16.67
N GLU A 195 -16.01 -16.30 -17.24
CA GLU A 195 -16.48 -15.59 -18.44
C GLU A 195 -16.55 -14.08 -18.21
N ALA A 196 -16.95 -13.66 -17.00
CA ALA A 196 -16.96 -12.26 -16.61
C ALA A 196 -15.55 -11.69 -16.35
N GLY A 197 -14.50 -12.52 -16.26
CA GLY A 197 -13.17 -12.08 -15.83
C GLY A 197 -13.13 -11.59 -14.38
N LEU A 198 -14.05 -12.05 -13.53
CA LEU A 198 -14.21 -11.61 -12.15
C LEU A 198 -13.91 -12.75 -11.17
N LYS A 199 -13.45 -12.40 -9.96
CA LYS A 199 -13.33 -13.40 -8.88
C LYS A 199 -14.73 -13.91 -8.47
N PRO A 200 -14.89 -15.21 -8.11
CA PRO A 200 -16.19 -15.79 -7.78
C PRO A 200 -16.98 -15.03 -6.71
N PHE A 201 -16.31 -14.55 -5.66
CA PHE A 201 -16.94 -13.75 -4.61
C PHE A 201 -17.55 -12.44 -5.14
N VAL A 202 -16.83 -11.73 -6.00
CA VAL A 202 -17.26 -10.44 -6.56
C VAL A 202 -18.42 -10.66 -7.53
N PHE A 203 -18.33 -11.68 -8.38
CA PHE A 203 -19.38 -12.06 -9.32
C PHE A 203 -20.70 -12.39 -8.60
N ASN A 204 -20.63 -13.28 -7.59
CA ASN A 204 -21.80 -13.70 -6.82
C ASN A 204 -22.42 -12.52 -6.05
N LYS A 205 -21.60 -11.67 -5.43
CA LYS A 205 -22.07 -10.45 -4.75
C LYS A 205 -22.78 -9.50 -5.73
N ALA A 206 -22.25 -9.33 -6.94
CA ALA A 206 -22.88 -8.51 -7.96
C ALA A 206 -24.21 -9.10 -8.47
N LYS A 207 -24.31 -10.44 -8.63
CA LYS A 207 -25.59 -11.10 -8.96
C LYS A 207 -26.66 -10.87 -7.88
N LEU A 208 -26.29 -10.76 -6.61
CA LEU A 208 -27.23 -10.38 -5.54
C LEU A 208 -27.70 -8.93 -5.68
N PHE A 209 -26.81 -8.01 -6.04
CA PHE A 209 -27.16 -6.60 -6.27
C PHE A 209 -28.09 -6.43 -7.47
N LEU A 210 -27.86 -7.17 -8.55
CA LEU A 210 -28.71 -7.13 -9.75
C LEU A 210 -30.19 -7.45 -9.46
N LYS A 211 -30.51 -8.16 -8.37
CA LYS A 211 -31.91 -8.40 -7.96
C LYS A 211 -32.65 -7.13 -7.52
N LYS A 212 -31.93 -6.05 -7.21
CA LYS A 212 -32.47 -4.78 -6.69
C LYS A 212 -32.57 -3.68 -7.75
N TYR A 213 -32.09 -3.95 -8.96
CA TYR A 213 -31.99 -2.99 -10.04
C TYR A 213 -32.59 -3.57 -11.32
N SER A 214 -33.21 -2.72 -12.12
CA SER A 214 -33.57 -3.09 -13.50
C SER A 214 -32.40 -2.81 -14.46
N GLU A 215 -32.35 -3.51 -15.59
CA GLU A 215 -31.32 -3.26 -16.60
C GLU A 215 -31.39 -1.83 -17.17
N GLN A 216 -32.61 -1.35 -17.46
CA GLN A 216 -32.83 0.01 -17.95
C GLN A 216 -32.34 1.08 -16.95
N GLU A 217 -32.56 0.84 -15.66
CA GLU A 217 -32.09 1.70 -14.59
C GLU A 217 -30.57 1.72 -14.50
N LEU A 218 -29.89 0.57 -14.60
CA LEU A 218 -28.42 0.52 -14.62
C LEU A 218 -27.85 1.27 -15.81
N VAL A 219 -28.47 1.15 -16.99
CA VAL A 219 -28.07 1.88 -18.21
C VAL A 219 -28.21 3.39 -18.00
N LYS A 220 -29.32 3.82 -17.39
CA LYS A 220 -29.54 5.23 -17.05
C LYS A 220 -28.48 5.74 -16.07
N ILE A 221 -28.28 5.06 -14.94
CA ILE A 221 -27.29 5.45 -13.92
C ILE A 221 -25.88 5.50 -14.51
N SER A 222 -25.53 4.53 -15.36
CA SER A 222 -24.24 4.54 -16.05
C SER A 222 -24.07 5.74 -16.98
N SER A 223 -25.11 6.10 -17.72
CA SER A 223 -25.10 7.26 -18.62
C SER A 223 -25.00 8.57 -17.83
N ASP A 224 -25.76 8.68 -16.74
CA ASP A 224 -25.75 9.85 -15.85
C ASP A 224 -24.38 10.02 -15.18
N LEU A 225 -23.78 8.94 -14.66
CA LEU A 225 -22.49 8.99 -13.97
C LEU A 225 -21.35 9.45 -14.92
N VAL A 226 -21.33 8.91 -16.15
CA VAL A 226 -20.38 9.32 -17.19
C VAL A 226 -20.64 10.77 -17.62
N GLY A 227 -21.91 11.13 -17.81
CA GLY A 227 -22.32 12.48 -18.17
C GLY A 227 -21.89 13.52 -17.14
N ILE A 228 -22.13 13.26 -15.85
CA ILE A 228 -21.74 14.12 -14.74
C ILE A 228 -20.22 14.33 -14.74
N TYR A 229 -19.43 13.27 -14.88
CA TYR A 229 -17.97 13.37 -14.91
C TYR A 229 -17.47 14.28 -16.03
N HIS A 230 -18.00 14.11 -17.25
CA HIS A 230 -17.61 14.94 -18.38
C HIS A 230 -18.16 16.37 -18.29
N ASN A 231 -19.35 16.58 -17.74
CA ASN A 231 -19.92 17.91 -17.52
C ASN A 231 -19.12 18.69 -16.47
N ALA A 232 -18.74 18.04 -15.38
CA ALA A 232 -17.88 18.63 -14.35
C ALA A 232 -16.52 19.06 -14.92
N ARG A 233 -15.87 18.18 -15.70
CA ARG A 233 -14.61 18.48 -16.40
C ARG A 233 -14.72 19.64 -17.39
N ARG A 234 -15.91 19.86 -17.96
CA ARG A 234 -16.21 20.98 -18.86
C ARG A 234 -16.64 22.25 -18.11
N GLY A 235 -16.71 22.23 -16.79
CA GLY A 235 -17.17 23.35 -15.97
C GLY A 235 -18.67 23.64 -16.08
N LEU A 236 -19.47 22.69 -16.59
CA LEU A 236 -20.92 22.84 -16.79
C LEU A 236 -21.74 22.55 -15.53
N CYS A 237 -21.15 21.85 -14.56
CA CYS A 237 -21.78 21.55 -13.29
C CYS A 237 -20.73 21.39 -12.20
N ASP A 238 -21.15 21.59 -10.95
CA ASP A 238 -20.36 21.21 -9.79
C ASP A 238 -20.39 19.68 -9.64
N PHE A 239 -19.22 19.04 -9.54
CA PHE A 239 -19.14 17.58 -9.50
C PHE A 239 -19.74 17.02 -8.22
N ASP A 240 -19.54 17.71 -7.10
CA ASP A 240 -19.90 17.24 -5.77
C ASP A 240 -21.41 17.21 -5.61
N LEU A 241 -22.05 18.31 -5.98
CA LEU A 241 -23.50 18.47 -5.95
C LEU A 241 -24.18 17.54 -6.96
N SER A 242 -23.59 17.37 -8.15
CA SER A 242 -24.17 16.51 -9.19
C SER A 242 -24.12 15.04 -8.79
N LEU A 243 -23.00 14.59 -8.19
CA LEU A 243 -22.88 13.22 -7.72
C LEU A 243 -23.77 12.97 -6.49
N GLU A 244 -23.89 13.95 -5.59
CA GLU A 244 -24.81 13.88 -4.46
C GLU A 244 -26.26 13.76 -4.92
N LYS A 245 -26.66 14.56 -5.90
CA LYS A 245 -27.99 14.50 -6.49
C LYS A 245 -28.26 13.12 -7.10
N LEU A 246 -27.31 12.56 -7.84
CA LEU A 246 -27.43 11.20 -8.37
C LEU A 246 -27.65 10.17 -7.25
N ILE A 247 -26.86 10.23 -6.17
CA ILE A 247 -27.01 9.34 -5.01
C ILE A 247 -28.40 9.47 -4.38
N LEU A 248 -28.95 10.67 -4.33
CA LEU A 248 -30.28 10.94 -3.78
C LEU A 248 -31.43 10.56 -4.74
N GLU A 249 -31.17 10.26 -6.00
CA GLU A 249 -32.19 9.83 -6.98
C GLU A 249 -32.31 8.31 -7.12
N LEU A 250 -31.42 7.53 -6.50
CA LEU A 250 -31.42 6.04 -6.45
C LEU A 250 -32.57 5.45 -5.60
#